data_AF-A0A7Y5V2K5-F1
#
_entry.id   AF-A0A7Y5V2K5-F1
#
_cell.length_a   1.000
_cell.length_b   1.000
_cell.length_c   1.000
_cell.angle_alpha   90.00
_cell.angle_beta   90.00
_cell.angle_gamma   90.00
#
_symmetry.space_group_name_H-M   'P 1'
#
loop_
_entity.id
_entity.type
_entity.pdbx_description
1 polymer ?
#
loop_
_entity_poly.entity_id
_entity_poly.type
_entity_poly.pdbx_seq_one_letter_code
_entity_poly.pdbx_strand_id
1 'polypeptide(L)'
;MKRFIRKWLDRIAQPYLNEITRINATAPATQIAQKALFQQYQTYAHTGRLPNIRTTGYRVFSQFDEDGIFVYLFALIGFGTCRFVDVGSGDGIMSNCANLAIHFGLRGLFVDGNSEALALGRKFYAAQPNTFLYPPLFVNSFIPERNYANCGRSCWHCCV
;
A
#
# COMPACT_ATOMS: atom_id res chain seq x y z
N MET A 1 29.00 -8.03 21.25
CA MET A 1 28.96 -6.55 21.43
C MET A 1 28.49 -5.81 20.17
N LYS A 2 29.19 -5.90 19.02
CA LYS A 2 28.83 -5.18 17.77
C LYS A 2 27.39 -5.44 17.27
N ARG A 3 26.89 -6.69 17.34
CA ARG A 3 25.51 -7.06 16.97
C ARG A 3 24.44 -6.46 17.89
N PHE A 4 24.78 -6.24 19.15
CA PHE A 4 23.88 -5.66 20.16
C PHE A 4 23.78 -4.15 20.00
N ILE A 5 24.93 -3.48 19.83
CA ILE A 5 25.00 -2.05 19.54
C ILE A 5 24.28 -1.74 18.23
N ARG A 6 24.48 -2.55 17.17
CA ARG A 6 23.75 -2.40 15.90
C ARG A 6 22.24 -2.53 16.07
N LYS A 7 21.73 -3.58 16.73
CA LYS A 7 20.29 -3.72 17.00
C LYS A 7 19.72 -2.55 17.81
N TRP A 8 20.50 -2.00 18.73
CA TRP A 8 20.09 -0.86 19.55
C TRP A 8 20.07 0.45 18.74
N LEU A 9 21.10 0.68 17.92
CA LEU A 9 21.15 1.79 16.97
C LEU A 9 20.02 1.69 15.94
N ASP A 10 19.74 0.50 15.41
CA ASP A 10 18.62 0.25 14.50
C ASP A 10 17.30 0.62 15.20
N ARG A 11 17.08 0.21 16.45
CA ARG A 11 15.86 0.59 17.18
C ARG A 11 15.68 2.10 17.37
N ILE A 12 16.76 2.86 17.47
CA ILE A 12 16.71 4.32 17.63
C ILE A 12 16.55 5.02 16.27
N ALA A 13 17.26 4.55 15.25
CA ALA A 13 17.29 5.18 13.93
C ALA A 13 16.04 4.83 13.09
N GLN A 14 15.51 3.62 13.22
CA GLN A 14 14.39 3.12 12.40
C GLN A 14 13.14 4.02 12.42
N PRO A 15 12.68 4.57 13.57
CA PRO A 15 11.57 5.51 13.59
C PRO A 15 11.81 6.75 12.71
N TYR A 16 13.02 7.34 12.77
CA TYR A 16 13.36 8.51 11.96
C TYR A 16 13.47 8.16 10.47
N LEU A 17 14.07 7.01 10.15
CA LEU A 17 14.16 6.54 8.77
C LEU A 17 12.76 6.30 8.19
N ASN A 18 11.87 5.65 8.94
CA ASN A 18 10.49 5.44 8.52
C ASN A 18 9.76 6.77 8.31
N GLU A 19 9.99 7.76 9.17
CA GLU A 19 9.38 9.08 9.00
C GLU A 19 9.89 9.80 7.75
N ILE A 20 11.20 9.78 7.49
CA ILE A 20 11.79 10.35 6.26
C ILE A 20 11.24 9.64 5.03
N THR A 21 11.16 8.30 5.06
CA THR A 21 10.56 7.52 3.98
C THR A 21 9.11 7.93 3.75
N ARG A 22 8.31 8.10 4.81
CA ARG A 22 6.92 8.55 4.71
C ARG A 22 6.81 9.93 4.09
N ILE A 23 7.62 10.90 4.52
CA ILE A 23 7.64 12.27 3.96
C ILE A 23 7.90 12.24 2.46
N ASN A 24 8.93 11.48 2.03
CA ASN A 24 9.26 11.35 0.61
C ASN A 24 8.16 10.61 -0.16
N ALA A 25 7.58 9.57 0.41
CA ALA A 25 6.51 8.80 -0.19
C ALA A 25 5.25 9.66 -0.41
N THR A 26 4.85 10.46 0.56
CA THR A 26 3.67 11.34 0.47
C THR A 26 3.92 12.65 -0.27
N ALA A 27 5.13 12.90 -0.77
CA ALA A 27 5.46 14.15 -1.43
C ALA A 27 4.67 14.34 -2.75
N PRO A 28 4.24 15.57 -3.08
CA PRO A 28 3.57 15.86 -4.35
C PRO A 28 4.39 15.43 -5.58
N ALA A 29 5.71 15.57 -5.52
CA ALA A 29 6.62 15.14 -6.57
C ALA A 29 6.50 13.62 -6.86
N THR A 30 6.39 12.80 -5.82
CA THR A 30 6.18 11.35 -5.94
C THR A 30 4.84 11.05 -6.59
N GLN A 31 3.78 11.78 -6.23
CA GLN A 31 2.48 11.63 -6.89
C GLN A 31 2.52 12.00 -8.38
N ILE A 32 3.18 13.10 -8.72
CA ILE A 32 3.33 13.56 -10.12
C ILE A 32 4.09 12.51 -10.93
N ALA A 33 5.20 11.99 -10.40
CA ALA A 33 6.00 10.97 -11.07
C ALA A 33 5.20 9.69 -11.36
N GLN A 34 4.42 9.21 -10.39
CA GLN A 34 3.59 8.03 -10.58
C GLN A 34 2.45 8.23 -11.58
N LYS A 35 1.81 9.41 -11.57
CA LYS A 35 0.78 9.75 -12.56
C LYS A 35 1.36 9.86 -13.97
N ALA A 36 2.55 10.43 -14.12
CA ALA A 36 3.26 10.49 -15.40
C ALA A 36 3.60 9.09 -15.92
N LEU A 37 4.11 8.22 -15.04
CA LEU A 37 4.43 6.83 -15.40
C LEU A 37 3.18 6.03 -15.79
N PHE A 38 2.06 6.24 -15.09
CA PHE A 38 0.78 5.64 -15.41
C PHE A 38 0.31 6.01 -16.84
N GLN A 39 0.36 7.30 -17.19
CA GLN A 39 0.03 7.78 -18.55
C GLN A 39 1.00 7.25 -19.61
N GLN A 40 2.28 7.13 -19.26
CA GLN A 40 3.30 6.56 -20.13
C GLN A 40 3.02 5.09 -20.46
N TYR A 41 2.63 4.29 -19.46
CA TYR A 41 2.24 2.88 -19.69
C TYR A 41 0.98 2.75 -20.55
N GLN A 42 -0.01 3.63 -20.37
CA GLN A 42 -1.16 3.69 -21.28
C GLN A 42 -0.71 3.95 -22.72
N THR A 43 0.19 4.90 -22.92
CA THR A 43 0.76 5.22 -24.25
C THR A 43 1.54 4.03 -24.85
N TYR A 44 2.32 3.32 -24.03
CA TYR A 44 3.05 2.14 -24.46
C TYR A 44 2.14 0.96 -24.81
N ALA A 45 1.01 0.82 -24.11
CA ALA A 45 0.00 -0.18 -24.43
C ALA A 45 -0.57 0.06 -25.85
N HIS A 46 -0.91 1.31 -26.18
CA HIS A 46 -1.43 1.68 -27.49
C HIS A 46 -0.42 1.53 -28.63
N THR A 47 0.87 1.70 -28.34
CA THR A 47 1.95 1.64 -29.35
C THR A 47 2.62 0.27 -29.44
N GLY A 48 2.19 -0.72 -28.64
CA GLY A 48 2.80 -2.05 -28.62
C GLY A 48 4.23 -2.07 -28.08
N ARG A 49 4.60 -1.09 -27.23
CA ARG A 49 5.96 -0.89 -26.69
C ARG A 49 6.05 -1.10 -25.18
N LEU A 50 5.17 -1.95 -24.63
CA LEU A 50 5.18 -2.21 -23.21
C LEU A 50 6.50 -2.84 -22.76
N PRO A 51 7.16 -2.29 -21.73
CA PRO A 51 8.32 -2.94 -21.14
C PRO A 51 7.91 -4.26 -20.47
N ASN A 52 8.89 -5.11 -20.20
CA ASN A 52 8.64 -6.34 -19.44
C ASN A 52 8.19 -5.98 -18.01
N ILE A 53 7.08 -6.54 -17.54
CA ILE A 53 6.56 -6.29 -16.18
C ILE A 53 7.58 -6.59 -15.07
N ARG A 54 8.51 -7.53 -15.30
CA ARG A 54 9.57 -7.86 -14.33
C ARG A 54 10.59 -6.73 -14.13
N THR A 55 10.60 -5.73 -14.99
CA THR A 55 11.51 -4.58 -14.92
C THR A 55 10.81 -3.27 -14.54
N THR A 56 9.52 -3.31 -14.21
CA THR A 56 8.73 -2.11 -13.88
C THR A 56 8.53 -1.91 -12.37
N GLY A 57 9.00 -2.83 -11.54
CA GLY A 57 8.89 -2.74 -10.10
C GLY A 57 9.73 -1.59 -9.52
N TYR A 58 9.13 -0.87 -8.56
CA TYR A 58 9.78 0.13 -7.72
C TYR A 58 9.00 0.26 -6.40
N ARG A 59 9.57 0.99 -5.44
CA ARG A 59 9.03 1.09 -4.08
C ARG A 59 8.70 2.53 -3.72
N VAL A 60 7.54 2.72 -3.10
CA VAL A 60 7.12 3.98 -2.50
C VAL A 60 6.75 3.73 -1.04
N PHE A 61 5.82 2.82 -0.79
CA PHE A 61 5.37 2.37 0.53
C PHE A 61 5.64 0.88 0.77
N SER A 62 5.63 0.06 -0.29
CA SER A 62 5.76 -1.40 -0.19
C SER A 62 7.17 -1.84 0.23
N GLN A 63 7.25 -3.02 0.86
CA GLN A 63 8.53 -3.60 1.28
C GLN A 63 9.37 -4.06 0.08
N PHE A 64 8.72 -4.66 -0.91
CA PHE A 64 9.30 -5.03 -2.19
C PHE A 64 8.80 -4.07 -3.28
N ASP A 65 8.92 -4.46 -4.53
CA ASP A 65 8.70 -3.63 -5.72
C ASP A 65 7.24 -3.61 -6.24
N GLU A 66 6.28 -4.02 -5.39
CA GLU A 66 4.89 -4.19 -5.78
C GLU A 66 4.21 -2.88 -6.21
N ASP A 67 4.59 -1.74 -5.62
CA ASP A 67 4.01 -0.44 -5.97
C ASP A 67 4.10 -0.16 -7.46
N GLY A 68 5.30 -0.35 -8.04
CA GLY A 68 5.51 -0.14 -9.47
C GLY A 68 4.81 -1.16 -10.36
N ILE A 69 4.73 -2.41 -9.89
CA ILE A 69 3.99 -3.46 -10.59
C ILE A 69 2.49 -3.11 -10.63
N PHE A 70 1.90 -2.63 -9.53
CA PHE A 70 0.51 -2.21 -9.51
C PHE A 70 0.25 -1.00 -10.41
N VAL A 71 1.14 0.01 -10.42
CA VAL A 71 1.01 1.15 -11.33
C VAL A 71 1.03 0.70 -12.79
N TYR A 72 1.93 -0.22 -13.15
CA TYR A 72 1.96 -0.83 -14.47
C TYR A 72 0.65 -1.55 -14.79
N LEU A 73 0.22 -2.48 -13.94
CA LEU A 73 -0.99 -3.27 -14.16
C LEU A 73 -2.24 -2.40 -14.32
N PHE A 74 -2.48 -1.49 -13.37
CA PHE A 74 -3.66 -0.63 -13.38
C PHE A 74 -3.65 0.39 -14.51
N ALA A 75 -2.48 0.78 -15.03
CA ALA A 75 -2.41 1.58 -16.26
C ALA A 75 -3.01 0.84 -17.46
N LEU A 76 -2.85 -0.50 -17.51
CA LEU A 76 -3.34 -1.33 -18.61
C LEU A 76 -4.81 -1.73 -18.44
N ILE A 77 -5.21 -2.15 -17.24
CA ILE A 77 -6.55 -2.71 -17.00
C ILE A 77 -7.55 -1.70 -16.44
N GLY A 78 -7.08 -0.54 -15.97
CA GLY A 78 -7.89 0.44 -15.25
C GLY A 78 -8.22 0.02 -13.81
N PHE A 79 -8.75 0.95 -13.01
CA PHE A 79 -9.02 0.71 -11.58
C PHE A 79 -10.37 0.05 -11.28
N GLY A 80 -11.20 -0.23 -12.28
CA GLY A 80 -12.51 -0.85 -12.11
C GLY A 80 -13.39 -0.09 -11.09
N THR A 81 -13.66 -0.71 -9.94
CA THR A 81 -14.50 -0.14 -8.87
C THR A 81 -13.80 0.88 -7.98
N CYS A 82 -12.50 1.16 -8.22
CA CYS A 82 -11.66 2.07 -7.46
C CYS A 82 -11.62 1.76 -5.96
N ARG A 83 -11.67 0.47 -5.61
CA ARG A 83 -11.63 -0.02 -4.23
C ARG A 83 -10.57 -1.10 -4.04
N PHE A 84 -10.01 -1.17 -2.83
CA PHE A 84 -9.14 -2.26 -2.42
C PHE A 84 -9.52 -2.79 -1.04
N VAL A 85 -9.08 -4.01 -0.75
CA VAL A 85 -9.13 -4.62 0.58
C VAL A 85 -7.75 -5.17 0.90
N ASP A 86 -7.23 -4.84 2.08
CA ASP A 86 -5.94 -5.30 2.58
C ASP A 86 -6.14 -6.00 3.92
N VAL A 87 -5.70 -7.25 4.00
CA VAL A 87 -5.97 -8.18 5.10
C VAL A 87 -4.67 -8.55 5.77
N GLY A 88 -4.59 -8.38 7.09
CA GLY A 88 -3.33 -8.44 7.82
C GLY A 88 -2.49 -7.19 7.58
N SER A 89 -3.14 -6.03 7.52
CA SER A 89 -2.54 -4.79 7.04
C SER A 89 -1.62 -4.09 8.05
N GLY A 90 -1.62 -4.49 9.32
CA GLY A 90 -1.01 -3.74 10.41
C GLY A 90 -1.57 -2.31 10.47
N ASP A 91 -0.69 -1.31 10.35
CA ASP A 91 -1.09 0.11 10.30
C ASP A 91 -1.53 0.57 8.90
N GLY A 92 -1.36 -0.27 7.88
CA GLY A 92 -1.71 0.04 6.49
C GLY A 92 -0.85 1.11 5.83
N ILE A 93 0.22 1.59 6.48
CA ILE A 93 1.08 2.67 5.96
C ILE A 93 2.21 2.09 5.11
N MET A 94 2.82 0.99 5.56
CA MET A 94 3.88 0.27 4.84
C MET A 94 3.31 -0.83 3.93
N SER A 95 2.27 -0.48 3.18
CA SER A 95 1.53 -1.37 2.29
C SER A 95 1.46 -0.76 0.90
N ASN A 96 1.43 -1.60 -0.14
CA ASN A 96 1.15 -1.16 -1.51
C ASN A 96 -0.23 -0.48 -1.64
N CYS A 97 -1.17 -0.84 -0.76
CA CYS A 97 -2.49 -0.21 -0.70
C CYS A 97 -2.41 1.25 -0.26
N ALA A 98 -1.36 1.65 0.48
CA ALA A 98 -1.09 3.06 0.78
C ALA A 98 -0.81 3.85 -0.49
N ASN A 99 -0.05 3.26 -1.42
CA ASN A 99 0.24 3.86 -2.71
C ASN A 99 -1.04 4.13 -3.51
N LEU A 100 -1.94 3.13 -3.55
CA LEU A 100 -3.24 3.22 -4.21
C LEU A 100 -4.15 4.28 -3.59
N ALA A 101 -4.23 4.33 -2.26
CA ALA A 101 -5.02 5.32 -1.54
C ALA A 101 -4.48 6.74 -1.76
N ILE A 102 -3.19 6.96 -1.54
CA ILE A 102 -2.59 8.30 -1.44
C ILE A 102 -2.37 8.91 -2.82
N HIS A 103 -1.88 8.14 -3.79
CA HIS A 103 -1.52 8.70 -5.09
C HIS A 103 -2.63 8.59 -6.13
N PHE A 104 -3.48 7.56 -6.03
CA PHE A 104 -4.53 7.27 -6.99
C PHE A 104 -5.95 7.45 -6.43
N GLY A 105 -6.10 7.75 -5.13
CA GLY A 105 -7.38 8.09 -4.52
C GLY A 105 -8.34 6.92 -4.38
N LEU A 106 -7.84 5.68 -4.39
CA LEU A 106 -8.67 4.49 -4.21
C LEU A 106 -9.22 4.42 -2.78
N ARG A 107 -10.47 3.97 -2.66
CA ARG A 107 -11.12 3.78 -1.36
C ARG A 107 -10.79 2.40 -0.82
N GLY A 108 -10.24 2.37 0.39
CA GLY A 108 -9.71 1.15 0.99
C GLY A 108 -10.50 0.60 2.17
N LEU A 109 -10.37 -0.69 2.39
CA LEU A 109 -10.64 -1.35 3.66
C LEU A 109 -9.37 -2.06 4.15
N PHE A 110 -8.87 -1.67 5.31
CA PHE A 110 -7.78 -2.31 6.03
C PHE A 110 -8.34 -3.17 7.17
N VAL A 111 -7.92 -4.42 7.24
CA VAL A 111 -8.36 -5.39 8.27
C VAL A 111 -7.15 -5.95 9.00
N ASP A 112 -7.12 -5.82 10.32
CA ASP A 112 -6.06 -6.41 11.15
C ASP A 112 -6.55 -6.75 12.57
N GLY A 113 -5.89 -7.70 13.22
CA GLY A 113 -6.17 -8.06 14.61
C GLY A 113 -5.62 -7.06 15.63
N ASN A 114 -4.61 -6.27 15.26
CA ASN A 114 -3.97 -5.30 16.15
C ASN A 114 -4.68 -3.93 16.11
N SER A 115 -5.51 -3.67 17.13
CA SER A 115 -6.29 -2.43 17.24
C SER A 115 -5.43 -1.17 17.38
N GLU A 116 -4.26 -1.26 18.01
CA GLU A 116 -3.33 -0.14 18.16
C GLU A 116 -2.72 0.25 16.81
N ALA A 117 -2.30 -0.73 16.01
CA ALA A 117 -1.78 -0.49 14.66
C ALA A 117 -2.85 0.16 13.76
N LEU A 118 -4.08 -0.33 13.80
CA LEU A 118 -5.20 0.25 13.06
C LEU A 118 -5.52 1.69 13.50
N ALA A 119 -5.31 2.03 14.78
CA ALA A 119 -5.49 3.41 15.26
C ALA A 119 -4.42 4.36 14.72
N LEU A 120 -3.17 3.89 14.57
CA LEU A 120 -2.09 4.65 13.91
C LEU A 120 -2.41 4.90 12.44
N GLY A 121 -2.85 3.86 11.71
CA GLY A 121 -3.29 3.97 10.33
C GLY A 121 -4.40 5.01 10.17
N ARG A 122 -5.47 4.91 10.97
CA ARG A 122 -6.58 5.89 10.96
C ARG A 122 -6.10 7.33 11.12
N LYS A 123 -5.21 7.59 12.09
CA LYS A 123 -4.66 8.93 12.31
C LYS A 123 -3.85 9.42 11.12
N PHE A 124 -3.01 8.55 10.55
CA PHE A 124 -2.17 8.89 9.40
C PHE A 124 -3.02 9.28 8.19
N TYR A 125 -3.98 8.44 7.78
CA TYR A 125 -4.81 8.72 6.60
C TYR A 125 -5.80 9.87 6.78
N ALA A 126 -6.23 10.16 8.02
CA ALA A 126 -7.04 11.34 8.30
C ALA A 126 -6.25 12.66 8.12
N ALA A 127 -4.92 12.61 8.20
CA ALA A 127 -4.05 13.78 8.04
C ALA A 127 -3.56 14.00 6.60
N GLN A 128 -3.72 13.02 5.70
CA GLN A 128 -3.20 13.15 4.33
C GLN A 128 -4.13 13.97 3.42
N PRO A 129 -3.61 14.92 2.62
CA PRO A 129 -4.44 15.76 1.74
C PRO A 129 -5.32 14.99 0.75
N ASN A 130 -4.86 13.82 0.28
CA ASN A 130 -5.60 13.04 -0.71
C ASN A 130 -6.59 12.04 -0.10
N THR A 131 -6.53 11.79 1.21
CA THR A 131 -7.41 10.82 1.87
C THR A 131 -8.23 11.40 3.02
N PHE A 132 -7.97 12.62 3.50
CA PHE A 132 -8.70 13.17 4.65
C PHE A 132 -10.23 13.22 4.45
N LEU A 133 -10.70 13.50 3.24
CA LEU A 133 -12.13 13.61 2.94
C LEU A 133 -12.82 12.24 2.87
N TYR A 134 -12.10 11.21 2.40
CA TYR A 134 -12.59 9.85 2.27
C TYR A 134 -11.50 8.87 2.74
N PRO A 135 -11.22 8.82 4.05
CA PRO A 135 -10.14 7.99 4.55
C PRO A 135 -10.49 6.51 4.36
N PRO A 136 -9.50 5.63 4.15
CA PRO A 136 -9.73 4.19 4.19
C PRO A 136 -10.39 3.77 5.50
N LEU A 137 -11.24 2.75 5.42
CA LEU A 137 -11.86 2.14 6.57
C LEU A 137 -10.87 1.18 7.25
N PHE A 138 -10.92 1.13 8.58
CA PHE A 138 -10.09 0.23 9.39
C PHE A 138 -10.99 -0.62 10.26
N VAL A 139 -10.93 -1.94 10.08
CA VAL A 139 -11.73 -2.91 10.82
C VAL A 139 -10.81 -3.78 11.68
N ASN A 140 -11.08 -3.81 12.98
CA ASN A 140 -10.37 -4.70 13.88
C ASN A 140 -11.03 -6.08 13.86
N SER A 141 -10.35 -7.04 13.24
CA SER A 141 -10.81 -8.42 13.19
C SER A 141 -9.63 -9.36 13.18
N PHE A 142 -9.64 -10.34 14.08
CA PHE A 142 -8.68 -11.42 14.07
C PHE A 142 -9.14 -12.50 13.09
N ILE A 143 -8.35 -12.75 12.06
CA ILE A 143 -8.65 -13.80 11.08
C ILE A 143 -7.88 -15.05 11.51
N PRO A 144 -8.58 -16.09 12.02
CA PRO A 144 -7.92 -17.28 12.50
C PRO A 144 -7.25 -18.05 11.35
N GLU A 145 -6.14 -18.71 11.66
CA GLU A 145 -5.29 -19.43 10.69
C GLU A 145 -6.06 -20.41 9.79
N ARG A 146 -7.11 -21.05 10.33
CA ARG A 146 -8.02 -21.96 9.61
C ARG A 146 -8.73 -21.33 8.40
N ASN A 147 -8.81 -20.00 8.33
CA ASN A 147 -9.50 -19.28 7.25
C ASN A 147 -8.60 -19.03 6.03
N TYR A 148 -7.26 -19.04 6.16
CA TYR A 148 -6.37 -18.82 5.01
C TYR A 148 -6.28 -20.05 4.09
N ALA A 149 -6.30 -21.26 4.67
CA ALA A 149 -6.19 -22.52 3.93
C ALA A 149 -7.35 -22.79 2.95
N ASN A 150 -8.51 -22.14 3.14
CA ASN A 150 -9.70 -22.31 2.31
C ASN A 150 -10.00 -21.10 1.40
N CYS A 151 -9.16 -20.06 1.39
CA CYS A 151 -9.41 -18.85 0.61
C CYS A 151 -9.37 -19.06 -0.93
N GLY A 152 -8.93 -20.25 -1.38
CA GLY A 152 -8.99 -20.67 -2.79
C GLY A 152 -10.20 -21.55 -3.16
N ARG A 153 -11.07 -21.90 -2.20
CA ARG A 153 -12.27 -22.73 -2.45
C ARG A 153 -13.46 -22.16 -1.69
N SER A 154 -14.14 -21.21 -2.34
CA SER A 154 -15.56 -20.89 -2.12
C SER A 154 -16.03 -20.76 -0.65
N CYS A 155 -15.94 -19.57 -0.03
CA CYS A 155 -16.92 -19.14 0.99
C CYS A 155 -16.70 -17.68 1.46
N TRP A 156 -17.41 -16.74 0.83
CA TRP A 156 -17.68 -15.40 1.37
C TRP A 156 -18.90 -15.44 2.32
N HIS A 157 -18.92 -16.32 3.32
CA HIS A 157 -20.11 -16.51 4.17
C HIS A 157 -19.87 -16.45 5.68
N CYS A 158 -18.73 -15.91 6.13
CA CYS A 158 -18.49 -15.69 7.56
C CYS A 158 -17.88 -14.31 7.79
N CYS A 159 -18.73 -13.28 7.74
CA CYS A 159 -18.61 -12.01 8.45
C CYS A 159 -19.93 -11.27 8.24
N VAL A 160 -20.94 -11.67 9.01
CA VAL A 160 -22.08 -10.81 9.39
C VAL A 160 -21.81 -10.38 10.83
#